data_AF-A0A679F8P9-F1
#
_entry.id   AF-A0A679F8P9-F1
#
_cell.length_a   1.000
_cell.length_b   1.000
_cell.length_c   1.000
_cell.angle_alpha   90.00
_cell.angle_beta   90.00
_cell.angle_gamma   90.00
#
_symmetry.space_group_name_H-M   'P 1'
#
loop_
_entity.id
_entity.type
_entity.pdbx_description
1 polymer ?
#
loop_
_entity_poly.entity_id
_entity_poly.type
_entity_poly.pdbx_seq_one_letter_code
_entity_poly.pdbx_strand_id
1 'polypeptide(L)'
;MSENLVTSLTLDDLRDLLQQAGYRVEAVTDPVANVAYLRSATSGLAFDIRPGNRLAGDEGWRFADMAFVSILQVNGELPRDLVNGWNVARRFSRLQMSGRFLALCMDISIVGGVTRSHLRTHVEIWDQLAQELIVYLREGLRGSHANGADRGVESEVVAPRSVDAPNVDPATWPSAPTSH
;
A
#
# COMPACT_ATOMS: atom_id res chain seq x y z
N MET A 1 -22.94 -30.21 -8.05
CA MET A 1 -23.21 -28.76 -8.08
C MET A 1 -22.05 -28.14 -8.82
N SER A 2 -22.21 -27.78 -10.09
CA SER A 2 -21.12 -27.16 -10.85
C SER A 2 -20.89 -25.76 -10.32
N GLU A 3 -19.73 -25.50 -9.74
CA GLU A 3 -19.37 -24.16 -9.27
C GLU A 3 -19.25 -23.23 -10.49
N ASN A 4 -20.02 -22.14 -10.48
CA ASN A 4 -20.00 -21.16 -11.57
C ASN A 4 -18.78 -20.24 -11.37
N LEU A 5 -17.64 -20.68 -11.88
CA LEU A 5 -16.37 -19.99 -11.80
C LEU A 5 -16.35 -18.81 -12.77
N VAL A 6 -15.96 -17.64 -12.26
CA VAL A 6 -15.70 -16.42 -13.00
C VAL A 6 -14.22 -16.40 -13.34
N THR A 7 -13.90 -16.47 -14.63
CA THR A 7 -12.52 -16.49 -15.15
C THR A 7 -12.11 -15.17 -15.80
N SER A 8 -13.08 -14.31 -16.11
CA SER A 8 -12.89 -12.98 -16.66
C SER A 8 -14.09 -12.10 -16.36
N LEU A 9 -13.92 -10.78 -16.42
CA LEU A 9 -14.96 -9.79 -16.18
C LEU A 9 -14.92 -8.70 -17.23
N THR A 10 -16.09 -8.13 -17.51
CA THR A 10 -16.24 -6.84 -18.19
C THR A 10 -16.46 -5.72 -17.15
N LEU A 11 -16.39 -4.47 -17.61
CA LEU A 11 -16.72 -3.31 -16.77
C LEU A 11 -18.17 -3.33 -16.28
N ASP A 12 -19.09 -3.89 -17.07
CA ASP A 12 -20.50 -3.99 -16.70
C ASP A 12 -20.74 -5.10 -15.69
N ASP A 13 -20.06 -6.26 -15.81
CA ASP A 13 -20.13 -7.31 -14.78
C ASP A 13 -19.66 -6.79 -13.41
N LEU A 14 -18.60 -5.99 -13.41
CA LEU A 14 -18.06 -5.38 -12.19
C LEU A 14 -19.01 -4.31 -11.62
N ARG A 15 -19.65 -3.52 -12.49
CA ARG A 15 -20.67 -2.55 -12.08
C ARG A 15 -21.84 -3.26 -11.39
N ASP A 16 -22.36 -4.31 -11.99
CA ASP A 16 -23.46 -5.09 -11.43
C ASP A 16 -23.07 -5.69 -10.08
N LEU A 17 -21.84 -6.20 -9.97
CA LEU A 17 -21.31 -6.76 -8.72
C LEU A 17 -21.27 -5.72 -7.60
N LEU A 18 -20.79 -4.51 -7.88
CA LEU A 18 -20.73 -3.42 -6.92
C LEU A 18 -22.12 -2.89 -6.55
N GLN A 19 -23.02 -2.75 -7.53
CA GLN A 19 -24.40 -2.33 -7.28
C GLN A 19 -25.17 -3.34 -6.42
N GLN A 20 -24.94 -4.64 -6.63
CA GLN A 20 -25.49 -5.70 -5.77
C GLN A 20 -24.94 -5.65 -4.33
N ALA A 21 -23.74 -5.11 -4.14
CA ALA A 21 -23.18 -4.82 -2.82
C ALA A 21 -23.68 -3.49 -2.22
N GLY A 22 -24.56 -2.75 -2.92
CA GLY A 22 -25.17 -1.52 -2.45
C GLY A 22 -24.43 -0.23 -2.85
N TYR A 23 -23.38 -0.34 -3.66
CA TYR A 23 -22.64 0.84 -4.13
C TYR A 23 -23.39 1.59 -5.23
N ARG A 24 -23.25 2.91 -5.19
CA ARG A 24 -23.51 3.75 -6.37
C ARG A 24 -22.26 3.73 -7.23
N VAL A 25 -22.44 3.51 -8.53
CA VAL A 25 -21.33 3.32 -9.46
C VAL A 25 -21.53 4.21 -10.68
N GLU A 26 -20.48 4.93 -11.04
CA GLU A 26 -20.39 5.74 -12.25
C GLU A 26 -19.29 5.19 -13.16
N ALA A 27 -19.55 5.08 -14.46
CA ALA A 27 -18.53 4.74 -15.44
C ALA A 27 -17.85 6.04 -15.92
N VAL A 28 -16.53 6.09 -15.81
CA VAL A 28 -15.72 7.25 -16.17
C VAL A 28 -14.65 6.82 -17.17
N THR A 29 -14.35 7.67 -18.14
CA THR A 29 -13.22 7.46 -19.04
C THR A 29 -12.13 8.45 -18.68
N ASP A 30 -10.92 7.95 -18.44
CA ASP A 30 -9.75 8.81 -18.24
C ASP A 30 -9.49 9.60 -19.54
N PRO A 31 -9.54 10.94 -19.53
CA PRO A 31 -9.42 11.73 -20.75
C PRO A 31 -8.01 11.70 -21.36
N VAL A 32 -6.99 11.34 -20.58
CA VAL A 32 -5.60 11.28 -21.04
C VAL A 32 -5.23 9.87 -21.46
N ALA A 33 -5.50 8.89 -20.61
CA ALA A 33 -5.18 7.49 -20.90
C ALA A 33 -6.19 6.82 -21.85
N ASN A 34 -7.37 7.42 -22.04
CA ASN A 34 -8.50 6.87 -22.78
C ASN A 34 -8.88 5.46 -22.31
N VAL A 35 -8.86 5.25 -20.99
CA VAL A 35 -9.22 3.99 -20.33
C VAL A 35 -10.47 4.20 -19.48
N ALA A 36 -11.47 3.35 -19.69
CA ALA A 36 -12.68 3.33 -18.87
C ALA A 36 -12.43 2.65 -17.52
N TYR A 37 -12.99 3.20 -16.46
CA TYR A 37 -12.96 2.68 -15.11
C TYR A 37 -14.28 3.00 -14.39
N LEU A 38 -14.50 2.40 -13.23
CA LEU A 38 -15.67 2.69 -12.41
C LEU A 38 -15.27 3.60 -11.25
N ARG A 39 -16.15 4.49 -10.84
CA ARG A 39 -15.99 5.33 -9.65
C ARG A 39 -17.13 5.08 -8.68
N SER A 40 -16.79 5.01 -7.40
CA SER A 40 -17.73 4.89 -6.29
C SER A 40 -17.20 5.60 -5.05
N ALA A 41 -17.93 5.52 -3.95
CA ALA A 41 -17.51 6.04 -2.66
C ALA A 41 -18.07 5.20 -1.51
N THR A 42 -17.29 5.07 -0.45
CA THR A 42 -17.73 4.49 0.83
C THR A 42 -17.24 5.34 1.99
N SER A 43 -18.06 5.50 3.04
CA SER A 43 -17.64 6.16 4.28
C SER A 43 -17.00 7.55 4.09
N GLY A 44 -17.43 8.29 3.07
CA GLY A 44 -16.87 9.60 2.68
C GLY A 44 -15.57 9.54 1.86
N LEU A 45 -15.09 8.36 1.51
CA LEU A 45 -13.90 8.11 0.71
C LEU A 45 -14.29 7.72 -0.72
N ALA A 46 -13.94 8.58 -1.69
CA ALA A 46 -14.08 8.26 -3.11
C ALA A 46 -13.01 7.24 -3.53
N PHE A 47 -13.39 6.32 -4.42
CA PHE A 47 -12.47 5.34 -4.98
C PHE A 47 -12.82 4.97 -6.42
N ASP A 48 -11.78 4.61 -7.17
CA ASP A 48 -11.87 4.10 -8.52
C ASP A 48 -11.65 2.58 -8.51
N ILE A 49 -12.33 1.88 -9.41
CA ILE A 49 -12.06 0.48 -9.74
C ILE A 49 -11.57 0.43 -11.17
N ARG A 50 -10.29 0.14 -11.33
CA ARG A 50 -9.58 0.19 -12.60
C ARG A 50 -9.39 -1.23 -13.12
N PRO A 51 -9.85 -1.54 -14.35
CA PRO A 51 -9.55 -2.82 -14.96
C PRO A 51 -8.05 -2.91 -15.23
N GLY A 52 -7.44 -4.06 -14.91
CA GLY A 52 -6.02 -4.28 -15.11
C GLY A 52 -5.73 -5.00 -16.43
N ASN A 53 -5.14 -6.19 -16.37
CA ASN A 53 -4.68 -6.86 -17.59
C ASN A 53 -5.84 -7.32 -18.46
N ARG A 54 -5.85 -6.83 -19.71
CA ARG A 54 -6.81 -7.26 -20.73
C ARG A 54 -6.46 -8.64 -21.26
N LEU A 55 -7.47 -9.46 -21.47
CA LEU A 55 -7.32 -10.77 -22.11
C LEU A 55 -7.26 -10.58 -23.62
N ALA A 56 -6.25 -11.18 -24.25
CA ALA A 56 -6.03 -11.08 -25.69
C ALA A 56 -7.11 -11.82 -26.49
N GLY A 57 -7.50 -11.27 -27.64
CA GLY A 57 -8.41 -11.91 -28.59
C GLY A 57 -9.89 -11.79 -28.27
N ASP A 58 -10.27 -10.98 -27.29
CA ASP A 58 -11.66 -10.84 -26.86
C ASP A 58 -12.22 -9.45 -27.22
N GLU A 59 -13.27 -9.42 -28.04
CA GLU A 59 -13.93 -8.18 -28.51
C GLU A 59 -14.62 -7.43 -27.36
N GLY A 60 -14.92 -8.12 -26.25
CA GLY A 60 -15.67 -7.60 -25.10
C GLY A 60 -14.85 -6.84 -24.04
N TRP A 61 -13.57 -6.51 -24.30
CA TRP A 61 -12.71 -5.80 -23.33
C TRP A 61 -12.65 -6.46 -21.94
N ARG A 62 -12.47 -7.79 -21.95
CA ARG A 62 -12.42 -8.59 -20.72
C ARG A 62 -11.08 -8.47 -20.01
N PHE A 63 -11.10 -8.53 -18.68
CA PHE A 63 -9.91 -8.49 -17.83
C PHE A 63 -9.92 -9.61 -16.79
N ALA A 64 -8.72 -9.99 -16.33
CA ALA A 64 -8.51 -11.03 -15.33
C ALA A 64 -8.09 -10.50 -13.96
N ASP A 65 -7.92 -9.18 -13.84
CA ASP A 65 -7.63 -8.51 -12.58
C ASP A 65 -8.13 -7.06 -12.60
N MET A 66 -8.26 -6.49 -11.41
CA MET A 66 -8.67 -5.11 -11.20
C MET A 66 -8.02 -4.54 -9.95
N ALA A 67 -7.90 -3.21 -9.90
CA ALA A 67 -7.39 -2.48 -8.75
C ALA A 67 -8.46 -1.55 -8.19
N PHE A 68 -8.74 -1.67 -6.90
CA PHE A 68 -9.47 -0.69 -6.12
C PHE A 68 -8.47 0.36 -5.64
N VAL A 69 -8.73 1.63 -5.94
CA VAL A 69 -7.81 2.72 -5.65
C VAL A 69 -8.55 3.89 -5.06
N SER A 70 -8.18 4.31 -3.86
CA SER A 70 -8.61 5.59 -3.31
C SER A 70 -7.41 6.53 -3.18
N ILE A 71 -7.60 7.79 -3.57
CA ILE A 71 -6.56 8.81 -3.53
C ILE A 71 -6.97 9.90 -2.55
N LEU A 72 -6.12 10.15 -1.57
CA LEU A 72 -6.24 11.20 -0.58
C LEU A 72 -5.18 12.26 -0.84
N GLN A 73 -5.56 13.53 -0.78
CA GLN A 73 -4.60 14.62 -0.78
C GLN A 73 -4.10 14.86 0.65
N VAL A 74 -2.79 14.80 0.84
CA VAL A 74 -2.12 15.07 2.10
C VAL A 74 -1.80 16.56 2.18
N ASN A 75 -2.27 17.19 3.24
CA ASN A 75 -1.90 18.56 3.60
C ASN A 75 -0.80 18.51 4.66
N GLY A 76 0.39 18.99 4.32
CA GLY A 76 1.57 18.88 5.20
C GLY A 76 2.38 17.61 4.93
N GLU A 77 3.09 17.14 5.95
CA GLU A 77 3.95 15.97 5.87
C GLU A 77 3.28 14.75 6.53
N LEU A 78 3.23 13.63 5.81
CA LEU A 78 2.79 12.35 6.35
C LEU A 78 4.02 11.53 6.77
N PRO A 79 4.14 11.14 8.05
CA PRO A 79 5.28 10.34 8.49
C PRO A 79 5.40 9.03 7.71
N ARG A 80 6.59 8.74 7.18
CA ARG A 80 6.83 7.52 6.38
C ARG A 80 6.57 6.25 7.18
N ASP A 81 6.87 6.26 8.47
CA ASP A 81 6.63 5.12 9.35
C ASP A 81 5.15 4.78 9.49
N LEU A 82 4.26 5.78 9.36
CA LEU A 82 2.82 5.54 9.37
C LEU A 82 2.38 4.77 8.11
N VAL A 83 2.91 5.13 6.94
CA VAL A 83 2.65 4.42 5.67
C VAL A 83 3.24 3.01 5.72
N ASN A 84 4.48 2.87 6.19
CA ASN A 84 5.15 1.58 6.31
C ASN A 84 4.44 0.67 7.32
N GLY A 85 3.99 1.21 8.45
CA GLY A 85 3.24 0.46 9.47
C GLY A 85 1.95 -0.14 8.92
N TRP A 86 1.24 0.59 8.05
CA TRP A 86 0.07 0.05 7.36
C TRP A 86 0.46 -1.14 6.47
N ASN A 87 1.48 -0.96 5.63
CA ASN A 87 1.91 -1.97 4.67
C ASN A 87 2.46 -3.24 5.33
N VAL A 88 3.06 -3.12 6.52
CA VAL A 88 3.52 -4.27 7.31
C VAL A 88 2.33 -5.03 7.90
N ALA A 89 1.32 -4.32 8.39
CA ALA A 89 0.23 -4.92 9.14
C ALA A 89 -0.92 -5.46 8.27
N ARG A 90 -1.04 -5.05 7.00
CA ARG A 90 -2.14 -5.46 6.12
C ARG A 90 -1.60 -6.24 4.91
N ARG A 91 -2.27 -7.35 4.59
CA ARG A 91 -1.93 -8.19 3.43
C ARG A 91 -2.73 -7.89 2.17
N PHE A 92 -3.92 -7.31 2.33
CA PHE A 92 -4.86 -7.07 1.24
C PHE A 92 -4.82 -5.64 0.70
N SER A 93 -4.08 -4.71 1.32
CA SER A 93 -3.92 -3.37 0.77
C SER A 93 -2.53 -2.82 0.94
N ARG A 94 -2.25 -1.81 0.13
CA ARG A 94 -1.01 -1.05 0.14
C ARG A 94 -1.33 0.44 0.17
N LEU A 95 -0.63 1.16 1.03
CA LEU A 95 -0.51 2.61 0.98
C LEU A 95 0.76 2.98 0.21
N GLN A 96 0.64 3.94 -0.70
CA GLN A 96 1.76 4.50 -1.44
C GLN A 96 1.66 6.03 -1.51
N MET A 97 2.81 6.69 -1.40
CA MET A 97 2.92 8.13 -1.50
C MET A 97 3.46 8.53 -2.88
N SER A 98 2.79 9.46 -3.54
CA SER A 98 3.26 10.11 -4.77
C SER A 98 3.08 11.62 -4.64
N GLY A 99 4.18 12.33 -4.36
CA GLY A 99 4.13 13.76 -4.04
C GLY A 99 3.23 14.03 -2.82
N ARG A 100 2.14 14.76 -3.04
CA ARG A 100 1.13 15.09 -1.99
C ARG A 100 -0.08 14.16 -1.99
N PHE A 101 -0.03 13.06 -2.70
CA PHE A 101 -1.12 12.10 -2.78
C PHE A 101 -0.75 10.81 -2.07
N LEU A 102 -1.64 10.37 -1.19
CA LEU A 102 -1.61 9.06 -0.57
C LEU A 102 -2.64 8.20 -1.29
N ALA A 103 -2.21 7.10 -1.91
CA ALA A 103 -3.12 6.16 -2.53
C ALA A 103 -3.23 4.88 -1.68
N LEU A 104 -4.47 4.49 -1.36
CA LEU A 104 -4.82 3.16 -0.88
C LEU A 104 -5.17 2.30 -2.07
N CYS A 105 -4.47 1.18 -2.23
CA CYS A 105 -4.67 0.24 -3.32
C CYS A 105 -4.97 -1.16 -2.77
N MET A 106 -5.90 -1.85 -3.42
CA MET A 106 -6.12 -3.29 -3.28
C MET A 106 -6.29 -3.89 -4.67
N ASP A 107 -5.51 -4.92 -4.98
CA ASP A 107 -5.55 -5.61 -6.26
C ASP A 107 -6.28 -6.95 -6.10
N ILE A 108 -7.13 -7.29 -7.07
CA ILE A 108 -7.87 -8.56 -7.09
C ILE A 108 -7.55 -9.26 -8.42
N SER A 109 -7.10 -10.51 -8.34
CA SER A 109 -6.92 -11.38 -9.50
C SER A 109 -7.98 -12.49 -9.49
N ILE A 110 -8.57 -12.76 -10.65
CA ILE A 110 -9.52 -13.85 -10.88
C ILE A 110 -8.97 -14.93 -11.80
N VAL A 111 -7.65 -14.88 -12.07
CA VAL A 111 -6.95 -15.88 -12.86
C VAL A 111 -7.12 -17.27 -12.23
N GLY A 112 -7.42 -18.27 -13.06
CA GLY A 112 -7.69 -19.63 -12.61
C GLY A 112 -9.14 -19.90 -12.21
N GLY A 113 -10.00 -18.87 -12.21
CA GLY A 113 -11.41 -18.99 -11.90
C GLY A 113 -11.70 -18.84 -10.42
N VAL A 114 -12.59 -17.92 -10.08
CA VAL A 114 -13.05 -17.69 -8.70
C VAL A 114 -14.57 -17.74 -8.62
N THR A 115 -15.12 -17.95 -7.44
CA THR A 115 -16.58 -17.88 -7.24
C THR A 115 -17.06 -16.43 -7.19
N ARG A 116 -18.35 -16.19 -7.46
CA ARG A 116 -18.95 -14.86 -7.24
C ARG A 116 -18.89 -14.42 -5.77
N SER A 117 -18.96 -15.36 -4.82
CA SER A 117 -18.81 -15.06 -3.40
C SER A 117 -17.41 -14.54 -3.07
N HIS A 118 -16.36 -15.08 -3.70
CA HIS A 118 -15.00 -14.56 -3.56
C HIS A 118 -14.91 -13.08 -3.94
N LEU A 119 -15.51 -12.69 -5.07
CA LEU A 119 -15.51 -11.29 -5.51
C LEU A 119 -16.29 -10.38 -4.55
N ARG A 120 -17.44 -10.84 -4.07
CA ARG A 120 -18.22 -10.11 -3.05
C ARG A 120 -17.42 -9.91 -1.77
N THR A 121 -16.74 -10.94 -1.29
CA THR A 121 -15.88 -10.85 -0.10
C THR A 121 -14.75 -9.85 -0.29
N HIS A 122 -14.17 -9.73 -1.48
CA HIS A 122 -13.16 -8.68 -1.72
C HIS A 122 -13.76 -7.28 -1.65
N VAL A 123 -14.98 -7.08 -2.14
CA VAL A 123 -15.68 -5.79 -1.98
C VAL A 123 -15.93 -5.47 -0.50
N GLU A 124 -16.30 -6.46 0.31
CA GLU A 124 -16.46 -6.31 1.76
C GLU A 124 -15.12 -5.98 2.45
N ILE A 125 -14.03 -6.65 2.05
CA ILE A 125 -12.67 -6.36 2.53
C ILE A 125 -12.27 -4.92 2.19
N TRP A 126 -12.57 -4.45 0.97
CA TRP A 126 -12.33 -3.06 0.58
C TRP A 126 -13.03 -2.07 1.50
N ASP A 127 -14.32 -2.32 1.78
CA ASP A 127 -15.13 -1.46 2.64
C ASP A 127 -14.52 -1.35 4.05
N GLN A 128 -14.15 -2.50 4.63
CA GLN A 128 -13.50 -2.54 5.93
C GLN A 128 -12.15 -1.82 5.92
N LEU A 129 -11.32 -2.01 4.90
CA LEU A 129 -10.02 -1.35 4.77
C LEU A 129 -10.16 0.17 4.61
N ALA A 130 -11.17 0.63 3.86
CA ALA A 130 -11.46 2.05 3.70
C ALA A 130 -11.85 2.69 5.04
N GLN A 131 -12.72 2.03 5.81
CA GLN A 131 -13.12 2.49 7.15
C GLN A 131 -11.93 2.48 8.13
N GLU A 132 -11.15 1.40 8.15
CA GLU A 132 -9.99 1.23 9.01
C GLU A 132 -8.90 2.26 8.71
N LEU A 133 -8.69 2.62 7.45
CA LEU A 133 -7.71 3.62 7.04
C LEU A 133 -7.98 4.97 7.71
N ILE A 134 -9.24 5.41 7.75
CA ILE A 134 -9.61 6.71 8.35
C ILE A 134 -9.28 6.73 9.84
N VAL A 135 -9.56 5.64 10.55
CA VAL A 135 -9.24 5.52 11.98
C VAL A 135 -7.72 5.48 12.19
N TYR A 136 -7.01 4.64 11.43
CA TYR A 136 -5.57 4.48 11.50
C TYR A 136 -4.80 5.79 11.26
N LEU A 137 -5.15 6.53 10.21
CA LEU A 137 -4.53 7.82 9.92
C LEU A 137 -4.79 8.84 11.03
N ARG A 138 -6.01 8.90 11.56
CA ARG A 138 -6.37 9.82 12.65
C ARG A 138 -5.54 9.54 13.92
N GLU A 139 -5.41 8.27 14.30
CA GLU A 139 -4.66 7.87 15.48
C GLU A 139 -3.15 8.08 15.31
N GLY A 140 -2.61 7.67 14.16
CA GLY A 140 -1.19 7.82 13.85
C GLY A 140 -0.76 9.28 13.79
N LEU A 141 -1.59 10.16 13.23
CA LEU A 141 -1.29 11.60 13.20
C LEU A 141 -1.34 12.21 14.61
N ARG A 142 -2.31 11.84 15.45
CA ARG A 142 -2.38 12.29 16.86
C ARG A 142 -1.15 11.86 17.66
N GLY A 143 -0.72 10.60 17.53
CA GLY A 143 0.47 10.08 18.20
C GLY A 143 1.77 10.73 17.71
N SER A 144 1.87 11.05 16.42
CA SER A 144 3.02 11.76 15.85
C SER A 144 3.19 13.16 16.43
N HIS A 145 2.08 13.89 16.65
CA HIS A 145 2.11 15.20 17.28
C HIS A 145 2.54 15.15 18.76
N ALA A 146 2.18 14.09 19.49
CA ALA A 146 2.60 13.90 20.89
C ALA A 146 4.11 13.62 21.02
N ASN A 147 4.67 12.81 20.11
CA ASN A 147 6.10 12.45 20.13
C ASN A 147 7.03 13.59 19.68
N GLY A 148 6.49 14.61 19.01
CA GLY A 148 7.23 15.83 18.62
C GLY A 148 7.37 16.86 19.75
N ALA A 149 6.52 16.80 20.79
CA ALA A 149 6.58 17.70 21.94
C ALA A 149 7.58 17.25 23.03
N ASP A 150 7.99 15.97 23.01
CA ASP A 150 8.88 15.37 24.02
C ASP A 150 10.35 15.27 23.57
N ARG A 151 10.69 15.81 22.38
CA ARG A 151 12.09 15.91 21.90
C ARG A 151 12.75 17.25 22.25
N GLY A 152 12.38 17.82 23.38
CA GLY A 152 13.07 18.96 24.00
C GLY A 152 14.19 18.50 24.93
N VAL A 153 15.43 18.51 24.41
CA VAL A 153 16.71 18.64 25.13
C VAL A 153 17.04 17.60 26.21
N GLU A 154 17.84 16.60 25.85
CA GLU A 154 19.05 16.24 26.62
C GLU A 154 20.07 15.57 25.69
N SER A 155 20.80 16.39 24.91
CA SER A 155 22.13 15.97 24.47
C SER A 155 23.09 16.28 25.61
N GLU A 156 23.26 15.29 26.48
CA GLU A 156 24.36 15.25 27.43
C GLU A 156 25.68 15.42 26.66
N VAL A 157 26.36 16.53 26.92
CA VAL A 157 27.70 16.80 26.39
C VAL A 157 28.66 15.78 27.02
N VAL A 158 28.94 14.70 26.29
CA VAL A 158 30.05 13.80 26.63
C VAL A 158 31.34 14.46 26.13
N ALA A 159 32.10 15.03 27.05
CA ALA A 159 33.45 15.54 26.81
C ALA A 159 34.35 14.42 26.25
N PRO A 160 35.27 14.72 25.30
CA PRO A 160 36.15 13.71 24.74
C PRO A 160 37.12 13.21 25.82
N ARG A 161 37.03 11.92 26.16
CA ARG A 161 38.07 11.24 26.93
C ARG A 161 39.29 11.03 26.05
N SER A 162 40.42 11.57 26.47
CA SER A 162 41.75 11.32 25.94
C SER A 162 41.97 9.81 25.83
N VAL A 163 42.31 9.33 24.63
CA VAL A 163 42.73 7.95 24.42
C VAL A 163 44.20 7.86 24.80
N ASP A 164 44.50 7.24 25.93
CA ASP A 164 45.86 6.81 26.25
C ASP A 164 46.32 5.76 25.23
N ALA A 165 47.48 6.00 24.63
CA ALA A 165 48.10 5.10 23.66
C ALA A 165 48.47 3.75 24.32
N PRO A 166 48.31 2.62 23.63
CA PRO A 166 48.80 1.35 24.16
C PRO A 166 50.33 1.34 24.16
N ASN A 167 50.90 1.05 25.33
CA ASN A 167 52.32 0.75 25.50
C ASN A 167 52.64 -0.54 24.72
N VAL A 168 53.40 -0.43 23.63
CA VAL A 168 53.89 -1.59 22.87
C VAL A 168 55.23 -1.99 23.44
N ASP A 169 55.28 -3.11 24.17
CA ASP A 169 56.53 -3.73 24.60
C ASP A 169 57.36 -4.19 23.39
N PRO A 170 58.64 -3.77 23.27
CA PRO A 170 59.48 -4.11 22.13
C PRO A 170 60.18 -5.46 22.37
N ALA A 171 59.44 -6.56 22.45
CA ALA A 171 60.09 -7.86 22.70
C ALA A 171 59.32 -9.09 22.21
N THR A 172 58.77 -9.08 20.98
CA THR A 172 58.47 -10.35 20.29
C THR A 172 58.27 -10.14 18.79
N TRP A 173 59.34 -10.29 18.01
CA TRP A 173 59.23 -10.93 16.70
C TRP A 173 60.52 -11.70 16.37
N PRO A 174 60.45 -12.99 16.03
CA PRO A 174 61.61 -13.80 15.71
C PRO A 174 62.18 -13.50 14.31
N SER A 175 63.52 -13.54 14.24
CA SER A 175 64.36 -13.26 13.06
C SER A 175 64.01 -14.07 11.80
N ALA A 176 64.20 -13.44 10.64
CA ALA A 176 64.06 -14.01 9.31
C ALA A 176 65.01 -15.21 9.06
N PRO A 177 64.62 -16.19 8.22
CA PRO A 177 65.57 -17.11 7.63
C PRO A 177 66.17 -16.54 6.35
N THR A 178 67.50 -16.62 6.28
CA THR A 178 68.36 -16.25 5.16
C THR A 178 68.21 -17.23 3.98
N SER A 179 68.47 -16.71 2.79
CA SER A 179 68.34 -17.25 1.43
C SER A 179 68.88 -18.65 1.13
N HIS A 180 68.35 -19.24 0.05
CA HIS A 180 69.12 -19.82 -1.06
C HIS A 180 68.37 -19.66 -2.38
#